data_AF-A0A3M6K595-F1
#
_entry.id   AF-A0A3M6K595-F1
#
_cell.length_a   1.000
_cell.length_b   1.000
_cell.length_c   1.000
_cell.angle_alpha   90.00
_cell.angle_beta   90.00
_cell.angle_gamma   90.00
#
_symmetry.space_group_name_H-M   'P 1'
#
loop_
_entity.id
_entity.type
_entity.pdbx_description
1 polymer ?
#
loop_
_entity_poly.entity_id
_entity_poly.type
_entity_poly.pdbx_seq_one_letter_code
_entity_poly.pdbx_strand_id
1 'polypeptide(L)' 'MTSQKNKFKILLIILSGILISFLLVLLSNSSCGIQHMAILNEINSYQETLDPEFCEVVVEKIDLFNDSCEPQIEILDCG' A
#
# COMPACT_ATOMS: atom_id res chain seq x y z
N MET A 1 -16.42 1.74 -45.65
CA MET A 1 -16.21 0.78 -44.53
C MET A 1 -14.83 0.87 -43.86
N THR A 2 -14.09 1.98 -43.99
CA THR A 2 -12.74 2.18 -43.42
C THR A 2 -12.72 3.05 -42.15
N SER A 3 -13.62 4.05 -42.06
CA SER A 3 -13.69 4.98 -40.91
C SER A 3 -14.14 4.31 -39.58
N GLN A 4 -15.10 3.38 -39.64
CA GLN A 4 -15.58 2.66 -38.45
C GLN A 4 -14.50 1.76 -37.82
N LYS A 5 -13.65 1.14 -38.66
CA LYS A 5 -12.52 0.30 -38.21
C LYS A 5 -11.47 1.11 -37.45
N ASN A 6 -11.22 2.36 -37.84
CA ASN A 6 -10.27 3.22 -37.13
C ASN A 6 -10.79 3.68 -35.77
N LYS A 7 -12.08 4.03 -35.66
CA LYS A 7 -12.68 4.41 -34.37
C LYS A 7 -12.67 3.27 -33.35
N PHE A 8 -12.92 2.04 -33.82
CA PHE A 8 -12.88 0.85 -32.96
C PHE A 8 -11.47 0.55 -32.45
N LYS A 9 -10.45 0.70 -33.30
CA LYS A 9 -9.04 0.54 -32.89
C LYS A 9 -8.63 1.56 -31.82
N ILE A 10 -9.04 2.82 -31.97
CA ILE A 10 -8.75 3.87 -30.98
C ILE A 10 -9.39 3.54 -29.63
N LEU A 11 -10.64 3.06 -29.64
CA LEU A 11 -11.36 2.70 -28.43
C LEU A 11 -10.70 1.52 -27.69
N LEU A 12 -10.20 0.52 -28.42
CA LEU A 12 -9.45 -0.59 -27.84
C LEU A 12 -8.12 -0.14 -27.20
N ILE A 13 -7.40 0.80 -27.82
CA ILE A 13 -6.15 1.34 -27.27
C ILE A 13 -6.42 2.08 -25.95
N ILE A 14 -7.48 2.89 -25.89
CA ILE A 14 -7.85 3.61 -24.67
C ILE A 14 -8.20 2.62 -23.55
N LEU A 15 -9.02 1.61 -23.86
CA LEU A 15 -9.41 0.59 -22.89
C LEU A 15 -8.20 -0.21 -22.38
N SER A 16 -7.29 -0.58 -23.28
CA SER A 16 -6.03 -1.23 -22.95
C SER A 16 -5.18 -0.38 -22.01
N GLY A 17 -5.06 0.92 -22.27
CA GLY A 17 -4.29 1.83 -21.43
C GLY A 17 -4.86 1.92 -20.01
N ILE A 18 -6.19 2.01 -19.88
CA ILE A 18 -6.87 2.03 -18.58
C ILE A 18 -6.64 0.73 -17.83
N LEU A 19 -6.78 -0.41 -18.51
CA LEU A 19 -6.58 -1.74 -17.91
C LEU A 19 -5.15 -1.91 -17.38
N ILE A 20 -4.15 -1.49 -18.17
CA ILE A 20 -2.73 -1.57 -17.79
C ILE A 20 -2.45 -0.65 -16.59
N SER A 21 -2.94 0.59 -16.59
CA SER A 21 -2.78 1.49 -15.43
C SER A 21 -3.43 0.90 -14.18
N PHE A 22 -4.62 0.31 -14.29
CA PHE A 22 -5.29 -0.32 -13.15
C PHE A 22 -4.51 -1.53 -12.63
N LEU A 23 -4.00 -2.37 -13.52
CA LEU A 23 -3.10 -3.49 -13.17
C LEU A 23 -1.82 -3.00 -12.49
N LEU A 24 -1.21 -1.92 -12.96
CA LEU A 24 -0.02 -1.33 -12.32
C LEU A 24 -0.31 -0.85 -10.90
N VAL A 25 -1.49 -0.27 -10.65
CA VAL A 25 -1.93 0.14 -9.30
C VAL A 25 -2.20 -1.07 -8.39
N LEU A 26 -2.75 -2.16 -8.94
CA LEU A 26 -2.94 -3.39 -8.18
C LEU A 26 -1.63 -4.14 -7.90
N LEU A 27 -0.67 -4.05 -8.82
CA LEU A 27 0.66 -4.66 -8.71
C LEU A 27 1.66 -3.80 -7.94
N SER A 28 1.40 -2.50 -7.78
CA SER A 28 2.11 -1.68 -6.80
C SER A 28 1.66 -2.14 -5.42
N ASN A 29 2.36 -3.18 -4.92
CA ASN A 29 2.20 -3.84 -3.62
C ASN A 29 1.53 -2.91 -2.61
N SER A 30 0.26 -3.20 -2.33
CA SER A 30 -0.44 -2.84 -1.09
C SER A 30 0.10 -1.58 -0.41
N SER A 31 -0.08 -0.44 -1.08
CA SER A 31 0.12 0.92 -0.57
C SER A 31 0.94 1.01 0.73
N CYS A 32 2.26 0.98 0.60
CA CYS A 32 3.16 1.29 1.72
C CYS A 32 2.68 2.55 2.47
N GLY A 33 2.11 3.53 1.77
CA GLY A 33 1.48 4.71 2.40
C GLY A 33 0.29 4.40 3.31
N ILE A 34 -0.64 3.53 2.92
CA ILE A 34 -1.77 3.11 3.76
C ILE A 34 -1.27 2.29 4.95
N GLN A 35 -0.35 1.35 4.72
CA GLN A 35 0.21 0.53 5.80
C GLN A 35 0.98 1.40 6.81
N HIS A 36 1.79 2.33 6.33
CA HIS A 36 2.51 3.28 7.15
C HIS A 36 1.56 4.10 8.03
N MET A 37 0.46 4.60 7.46
CA MET A 37 -0.56 5.33 8.22
C MET A 37 -1.27 4.45 9.26
N ALA A 38 -1.57 3.19 8.91
CA ALA A 38 -2.20 2.25 9.83
C ALA A 38 -1.28 1.92 11.02
N ILE A 39 0.00 1.63 10.77
CA ILE A 39 1.00 1.37 11.80
C ILE A 39 1.16 2.60 12.70
N LEU A 40 1.27 3.81 12.15
CA LEU A 40 1.33 5.04 12.97
C LEU A 40 0.12 5.20 13.90
N ASN A 41 -1.07 4.82 13.44
CA ASN A 41 -2.26 4.86 14.29
C ASN A 41 -2.22 3.82 15.42
N GLU A 42 -1.70 2.61 15.15
CA GLU A 42 -1.49 1.59 16.18
C GLU A 42 -0.42 2.03 17.19
N ILE A 43 0.67 2.66 16.75
CA ILE A 43 1.68 3.26 17.64
C ILE A 43 1.03 4.29 18.58
N ASN A 44 0.18 5.17 18.05
CA ASN A 44 -0.56 6.13 18.88
C ASN A 44 -1.48 5.43 19.89
N SER A 45 -2.18 4.37 19.45
CA SER A 45 -3.02 3.57 20.36
C SER A 45 -2.19 2.91 21.47
N TYR A 46 -0.98 2.42 21.16
CA TYR A 46 -0.06 1.89 22.17
C TYR A 46 0.34 2.96 23.18
N GLN A 47 0.63 4.20 22.73
CA GLN A 47 0.97 5.28 23.65
C GLN A 47 -0.16 5.62 24.64
N GLU A 48 -1.41 5.32 24.30
CA GLU A 48 -2.55 5.49 25.20
C GLU A 48 -2.76 4.30 26.15
N THR A 49 -2.55 3.07 25.68
CA THR A 49 -2.80 1.85 26.48
C THR A 49 -1.61 1.42 27.31
N LEU A 50 -0.39 1.67 26.82
CA LEU A 50 0.89 1.21 27.36
C LEU A 50 0.93 -0.31 27.60
N ASP A 51 0.25 -1.06 26.73
CA ASP A 51 0.18 -2.52 26.80
C ASP A 51 1.40 -3.15 26.08
N PRO A 52 2.30 -3.83 26.80
CA PRO A 52 3.50 -4.41 26.21
C PRO A 52 3.20 -5.56 25.23
N GLU A 53 2.13 -6.34 25.45
CA GLU A 53 1.75 -7.41 24.51
C GLU A 53 1.31 -6.80 23.17
N PHE A 54 0.57 -5.69 23.22
CA PHE A 54 0.19 -4.94 22.03
C PHE A 54 1.40 -4.31 21.33
N CYS A 55 2.38 -3.81 22.09
CA CYS A 55 3.59 -3.24 21.52
C CYS A 55 4.39 -4.25 20.68
N GLU A 56 4.57 -5.48 21.16
CA GLU A 56 5.27 -6.54 20.42
C GLU A 56 4.57 -6.86 19.08
N VAL A 57 3.23 -6.87 19.07
CA VAL A 57 2.44 -7.05 17.83
C VAL A 57 2.68 -5.89 16.86
N VAL A 58 2.81 -4.66 17.36
CA VAL A 58 3.11 -3.49 16.52
C VAL A 58 4.55 -3.55 15.99
N VAL A 59 5.52 -4.02 16.79
CA VAL A 59 6.91 -4.24 16.36
C VAL A 59 7.00 -5.25 15.23
N GLU A 60 6.31 -6.40 15.33
CA GLU A 60 6.29 -7.40 14.25
C GLU A 60 5.75 -6.80 12.93
N LYS A 61 4.72 -5.95 13.01
CA LYS A 61 4.19 -5.25 11.83
C LYS A 61 5.17 -4.22 11.26
N ILE A 62 5.92 -3.52 12.12
CA ILE A 62 6.97 -2.57 11.70
C ILE A 62 8.08 -3.32 10.96
N ASP A 63 8.52 -4.48 11.44
CA ASP A 63 9.55 -5.29 10.78
C ASP A 63 9.09 -5.75 9.38
N LEU A 64 7.90 -6.33 9.29
CA LEU A 64 7.33 -6.75 8.00
C LEU A 64 7.17 -5.58 7.02
N PHE A 65 6.81 -4.41 7.52
CA PHE A 65 6.71 -3.19 6.73
C PHE A 65 8.10 -2.74 6.24
N ASN A 66 9.09 -2.68 7.13
CA ASN A 66 10.45 -2.21 6.83
C ASN A 66 11.18 -3.12 5.84
N ASP A 67 10.83 -4.42 5.79
CA ASP A 67 11.35 -5.37 4.79
C ASP A 67 10.81 -5.09 3.38
N SER A 68 9.63 -4.49 3.28
CA SER A 68 8.87 -4.37 2.02
C SER A 68 8.68 -2.94 1.53
N CYS A 69 8.89 -1.95 2.39
CA CYS A 69 8.47 -0.56 2.17
C CYS A 69 9.51 0.46 2.63
N GLU A 70 9.48 1.61 1.97
CA GLU A 70 10.20 2.82 2.36
C GLU A 70 9.20 3.99 2.50
N PRO A 71 9.47 4.98 3.39
CA PRO A 71 10.57 5.01 4.35
C PRO A 71 10.33 4.06 5.52
N GLN A 72 11.39 3.64 6.19
CA GLN A 72 11.31 2.76 7.35
C GLN A 72 10.71 3.48 8.57
N ILE A 73 9.96 2.74 9.39
CA ILE A 73 9.44 3.17 10.68
C ILE A 73 10.42 2.71 11.77
N GLU A 74 10.70 3.57 12.74
CA GLU A 74 11.57 3.23 13.87
C GLU A 74 10.93 2.15 14.74
N ILE A 75 11.73 1.13 15.11
CA ILE A 75 11.28 0.03 15.96
C ILE A 75 11.04 0.56 17.37
N LEU A 76 9.89 0.21 17.95
CA LEU A 76 9.52 0.60 19.31
C LEU A 76 10.29 -0.23 20.35
N ASP A 77 10.68 0.42 21.44
CA ASP A 77 11.15 -0.27 22.65
C ASP A 77 9.94 -0.54 23.55
N CYS A 78 9.59 -1.82 23.68
CA CYS A 78 8.38 -2.27 24.38
C CYS A 78 8.55 -2.47 25.89
N GLY A 79 9.74 -2.11 26.44
CA GLY A 79 10.02 -2.09 27.88
C GLY A 79 10.80 -3.30 28.41
#